data_AF-A0A6L3NNC7-F1
#
_entry.id   AF-A0A6L3NNC7-F1
#
_cell.length_a   1.000
_cell.length_b   1.000
_cell.length_c   1.000
_cell.angle_alpha   90.00
_cell.angle_beta   90.00
_cell.angle_gamma   90.00
#
_symmetry.space_group_name_H-M   'P 1'
#
loop_
_entity.id
_entity.type
_entity.pdbx_description
1 polymer ?
#
loop_
_entity_poly.entity_id
_entity_poly.type
_entity_poly.pdbx_seq_one_letter_code
_entity_poly.pdbx_strand_id
1 'polypeptide(L)'
;MRAAAPAVRFLPAVVRRTRAIALTAGIALLPGCLSLAPPDERPAAPIPASFPDPAADATPPTSAAPVPDWPAYFVDARLRALIAQALADNRDLRVAVARVEQARAVYGIRSADQWPTIGAGAAYARFRTPGGFLTPAPVIGQLYEVQLAETQWEIDFWGRVRNLKEAALQRYLASDAARRAVTLSVVTGVANAYLTLCEIDERIALTRATIDTRRESLRIFRLRHAAGAISRLDLTQSEILLQQAESLGVQLQQARATAADALALLVGAPPALADTPLALDDGAVLPS
;
A
#
# COMPACT_ATOMS: atom_id res chain seq x y z
N MET A 1 7.98 103.11 -12.57
CA MET A 1 6.94 102.07 -12.80
C MET A 1 7.11 101.48 -14.19
N ARG A 2 7.31 100.16 -14.28
CA ARG A 2 7.02 99.21 -15.39
C ARG A 2 7.81 97.93 -15.08
N ALA A 3 7.24 97.05 -14.26
CA ALA A 3 6.36 95.92 -14.61
C ALA A 3 7.14 94.76 -15.26
N ALA A 4 7.39 93.72 -14.44
CA ALA A 4 7.99 92.45 -14.82
C ALA A 4 6.90 91.48 -15.34
N ALA A 5 7.23 90.69 -16.37
CA ALA A 5 6.38 89.62 -16.88
C ALA A 5 6.71 88.27 -16.19
N PRO A 6 5.72 87.41 -15.86
CA PRO A 6 5.99 86.12 -15.22
C PRO A 6 6.22 84.99 -16.24
N ALA A 7 7.12 84.08 -15.89
CA ALA A 7 7.37 82.83 -16.61
C ALA A 7 6.30 81.77 -16.27
N VAL A 8 5.70 81.17 -17.30
CA VAL A 8 4.77 80.04 -17.17
C VAL A 8 5.55 78.74 -17.06
N ARG A 9 5.34 77.98 -15.96
CA ARG A 9 5.85 76.61 -15.77
C ARG A 9 4.76 75.61 -16.16
N PHE A 10 5.04 74.74 -17.12
CA PHE A 10 4.21 73.57 -17.42
C PHE A 10 4.47 72.46 -16.37
N LEU A 11 3.41 71.95 -15.73
CA LEU A 11 3.47 70.91 -14.70
C LEU A 11 3.56 69.47 -15.28
N PRO A 12 4.29 68.55 -14.63
CA PRO A 12 4.53 67.16 -15.08
C PRO A 12 3.39 66.18 -14.70
N ALA A 13 2.14 66.64 -14.66
CA ALA A 13 1.02 65.89 -14.06
C ALA A 13 0.58 64.64 -14.87
N VAL A 14 0.86 64.60 -16.17
CA VAL A 14 0.36 63.54 -17.09
C VAL A 14 1.13 62.21 -16.90
N VAL A 15 2.44 62.26 -16.62
CA VAL A 15 3.29 61.06 -16.48
C VAL A 15 3.03 60.30 -15.17
N ARG A 16 2.55 60.98 -14.13
CA ARG A 16 2.19 60.34 -12.85
C ARG A 16 0.91 59.51 -12.94
N ARG A 17 -0.06 59.90 -13.78
CA ARG A 17 -1.35 59.20 -13.91
C ARG A 17 -1.23 57.90 -14.69
N THR A 18 -0.39 57.84 -15.73
CA THR A 18 -0.16 56.60 -16.49
C THR A 18 0.60 55.54 -15.70
N ARG A 19 1.55 55.92 -14.85
CA ARG A 19 2.24 54.99 -13.93
C ARG A 19 1.31 54.44 -12.84
N ALA A 20 0.39 55.24 -12.31
CA ALA A 20 -0.57 54.79 -11.31
C ALA A 20 -1.59 53.77 -11.88
N ILE A 21 -2.05 53.98 -13.13
CA ILE A 21 -2.97 53.06 -13.82
C ILE A 21 -2.27 51.74 -14.18
N ALA A 22 -1.00 51.79 -14.61
CA ALA A 22 -0.21 50.58 -14.86
C ALA A 22 0.08 49.77 -13.59
N LEU A 23 0.28 50.44 -12.45
CA LEU A 23 0.52 49.80 -11.16
C LEU A 23 -0.75 49.14 -10.58
N THR A 24 -1.91 49.79 -10.70
CA THR A 24 -3.20 49.21 -10.26
C THR A 24 -3.66 48.07 -11.15
N ALA A 25 -3.41 48.14 -12.47
CA ALA A 25 -3.63 47.01 -13.38
C ALA A 25 -2.72 45.81 -13.05
N GLY A 26 -1.44 46.07 -12.68
CA GLY A 26 -0.51 45.02 -12.24
C GLY A 26 -0.91 44.33 -10.92
N ILE A 27 -1.51 45.06 -9.99
CA ILE A 27 -2.01 44.50 -8.71
C ILE A 27 -3.31 43.70 -8.91
N ALA A 28 -4.17 44.10 -9.86
CA ALA A 28 -5.40 43.37 -10.20
C ALA A 28 -5.14 42.04 -10.94
N LEU A 29 -3.92 41.81 -11.45
CA LEU A 29 -3.50 40.56 -12.10
C LEU A 29 -2.89 39.53 -11.12
N LEU A 30 -2.75 39.86 -9.83
CA LEU A 30 -2.26 38.95 -8.79
C LEU A 30 -3.27 37.92 -8.20
N PRO A 31 -4.61 37.94 -8.42
CA PRO A 31 -5.49 36.99 -7.76
C PRO A 31 -5.38 35.56 -8.32
N GLY A 32 -4.71 35.35 -9.46
CA GLY A 32 -4.49 34.01 -10.03
C GLY A 32 -3.61 33.08 -9.20
N CYS A 33 -2.91 33.57 -8.17
CA CYS A 33 -2.11 32.74 -7.27
C CYS A 33 -2.83 32.34 -5.97
N LEU A 34 -4.09 32.74 -5.76
CA LEU A 34 -4.80 32.49 -4.50
C LEU A 34 -5.29 31.03 -4.45
N SER A 35 -4.67 30.18 -3.63
CA SER A 35 -5.26 28.90 -3.23
C SER A 35 -6.05 29.10 -1.94
N LEU A 36 -7.29 28.61 -1.91
CA LEU A 36 -8.16 28.59 -0.73
C LEU A 36 -8.02 27.32 0.11
N ALA A 37 -7.04 26.45 -0.20
CA ALA A 37 -6.78 25.26 0.62
C ALA A 37 -6.18 25.67 1.97
N PRO A 38 -6.65 25.10 3.10
CA PRO A 38 -6.00 25.28 4.39
C PRO A 38 -4.54 24.79 4.34
N PRO A 39 -3.64 25.36 5.17
CA PRO A 39 -2.27 24.87 5.29
C PRO A 39 -2.26 23.41 5.81
N ASP A 40 -1.29 22.63 5.35
CA ASP A 40 -1.06 21.27 5.86
C ASP A 40 -0.39 21.34 7.24
N GLU A 41 -1.18 21.11 8.29
CA GLU A 41 -0.70 21.02 9.66
C GLU A 41 -0.75 19.57 10.13
N ARG A 42 0.43 18.98 10.40
CA ARG A 42 0.52 17.63 10.96
C ARG A 42 0.11 17.68 12.44
N PRO A 43 -0.94 16.96 12.85
CA PRO A 43 -1.35 16.94 14.25
C PRO A 43 -0.27 16.30 15.11
N ALA A 44 -0.11 16.80 16.34
CA ALA A 44 0.77 16.17 17.32
C ALA A 44 0.31 14.72 17.59
N ALA A 45 1.25 13.79 17.59
CA ALA A 45 0.94 12.38 17.82
C ALA A 45 0.42 12.18 19.26
N PRO A 46 -0.77 11.61 19.48
CA PRO A 46 -1.35 11.44 20.82
C PRO A 46 -0.79 10.19 21.52
N ILE A 47 0.53 10.05 21.53
CA ILE A 47 1.26 8.91 22.10
C ILE A 47 2.40 9.39 23.01
N PRO A 48 2.82 8.59 24.00
CA PRO A 48 4.02 8.88 24.78
C PRO A 48 5.25 9.05 23.88
N ALA A 49 6.17 9.93 24.27
CA ALA A 49 7.41 10.18 23.53
C ALA A 49 8.38 8.98 23.54
N SER A 50 8.24 8.08 24.52
CA SER A 50 9.02 6.85 24.63
C SER A 50 8.11 5.66 24.96
N PHE A 51 8.49 4.49 24.47
CA PHE A 51 7.87 3.25 24.92
C PHE A 51 8.22 2.99 26.39
N PRO A 52 7.34 2.33 27.16
CA PRO A 52 7.70 1.87 28.50
C PRO A 52 8.81 0.82 28.38
N ASP A 53 10.01 1.18 28.82
CA ASP A 53 11.17 0.29 28.82
C ASP A 53 11.37 -0.31 30.22
N PRO A 54 11.29 -1.65 30.40
CA PRO A 54 11.62 -2.29 31.67
C PRO A 54 13.12 -2.20 32.03
N ALA A 55 13.99 -1.79 31.10
CA ALA A 55 15.44 -1.65 31.28
C ALA A 55 15.89 -0.17 31.26
N ALA A 56 15.19 0.69 32.00
CA ALA A 56 15.32 2.16 32.02
C ALA A 56 16.71 2.77 32.33
N ASP A 57 17.76 1.97 32.53
CA ASP A 57 19.15 2.43 32.66
C ASP A 57 19.89 2.52 31.32
N ALA A 58 19.28 2.06 30.22
CA ALA A 58 19.84 2.24 28.88
C ALA A 58 19.61 3.69 28.39
N THR A 59 20.71 4.39 28.11
CA THR A 59 20.69 5.73 27.50
C THR A 59 19.76 5.73 26.29
N PRO A 60 18.83 6.70 26.14
CA PRO A 60 17.93 6.74 25.00
C PRO A 60 18.77 6.76 23.71
N PRO A 61 18.55 5.84 22.77
CA PRO A 61 19.31 5.84 21.52
C PRO A 61 19.05 7.16 20.79
N THR A 62 20.08 7.99 20.64
CA THR A 62 20.06 9.31 19.97
C THR A 62 19.69 9.22 18.48
N SER A 63 19.58 8.02 17.94
CA SER A 63 19.10 7.73 16.59
C SER A 63 18.70 6.26 16.61
N ALA A 64 17.47 5.93 16.20
CA ALA A 64 17.16 4.55 15.84
C ALA A 64 18.18 4.15 14.75
N ALA A 65 18.93 3.07 14.97
CA ALA A 65 19.76 2.53 13.91
C ALA A 65 18.87 2.23 12.69
N PRO A 66 19.33 2.51 11.46
CA PRO A 66 18.56 2.18 10.27
C PRO A 66 18.21 0.69 10.31
N VAL A 67 16.92 0.37 10.24
CA VAL A 67 16.48 -1.03 10.12
C VAL A 67 17.06 -1.56 8.80
N PRO A 68 17.84 -2.66 8.82
CA PRO A 68 18.41 -3.22 7.61
C PRO A 68 17.29 -3.67 6.67
N ASP A 69 17.57 -3.62 5.36
CA ASP A 69 16.65 -4.19 4.38
C ASP A 69 16.47 -5.70 4.62
N TRP A 70 15.32 -6.24 4.23
CA TRP A 70 14.96 -7.63 4.53
C TRP A 70 16.00 -8.68 4.11
N PRO A 71 16.77 -8.54 2.99
CA PRO A 71 17.76 -9.53 2.62
C PRO A 71 18.96 -9.59 3.59
N ALA A 72 19.23 -8.48 4.28
CA ALA A 72 20.27 -8.40 5.30
C ALA A 72 19.75 -8.78 6.71
N TYR A 73 18.43 -8.74 6.90
CA TYR A 73 17.78 -9.17 8.14
C TYR A 73 17.66 -10.70 8.24
N PHE A 74 17.22 -11.38 7.17
CA PHE A 74 17.05 -12.83 7.16
C PHE A 74 18.32 -13.54 6.67
N VAL A 75 18.92 -14.38 7.52
CA VAL A 75 20.19 -15.06 7.20
C VAL A 75 19.97 -16.33 6.36
N ASP A 76 18.90 -17.08 6.59
CA ASP A 76 18.55 -18.30 5.84
C ASP A 76 18.34 -18.03 4.33
N ALA A 77 19.11 -18.73 3.49
CA ALA A 77 19.04 -18.61 2.03
C ALA A 77 17.71 -19.14 1.44
N ARG A 78 17.12 -20.17 2.06
CA ARG A 78 15.83 -20.74 1.64
C ARG A 78 14.70 -19.75 1.89
N LEU A 79 14.68 -19.15 3.08
CA LEU A 79 13.73 -18.10 3.41
C LEU A 79 13.86 -16.90 2.47
N ARG A 80 15.10 -16.45 2.19
CA ARG A 80 15.33 -15.35 1.24
C ARG A 80 14.82 -15.67 -0.17
N ALA A 81 15.01 -16.90 -0.64
CA ALA A 81 14.49 -17.33 -1.93
C ALA A 81 12.94 -17.34 -1.96
N LEU A 82 12.30 -17.81 -0.90
CA LEU A 82 10.83 -17.80 -0.77
C LEU A 82 10.27 -16.38 -0.73
N ILE A 83 10.92 -15.47 0.02
CA ILE A 83 10.52 -14.05 0.05
C ILE A 83 10.68 -13.43 -1.34
N ALA A 84 11.82 -13.64 -2.00
CA ALA A 84 12.05 -13.12 -3.35
C ALA A 84 10.98 -13.62 -4.35
N GLN A 85 10.62 -14.90 -4.27
CA GLN A 85 9.56 -15.49 -5.09
C GLN A 85 8.19 -14.87 -4.76
N ALA A 86 7.86 -14.73 -3.47
CA ALA A 86 6.61 -14.10 -3.05
C ALA A 86 6.49 -12.65 -3.55
N LEU A 87 7.58 -11.87 -3.50
CA LEU A 87 7.60 -10.50 -4.02
C LEU A 87 7.39 -10.44 -5.54
N ALA A 88 7.70 -11.51 -6.28
CA ALA A 88 7.46 -11.60 -7.72
C ALA A 88 6.03 -12.09 -8.04
N ASP A 89 5.53 -13.09 -7.32
CA ASP A 89 4.35 -13.86 -7.73
C ASP A 89 3.06 -13.57 -6.94
N ASN A 90 3.18 -13.02 -5.72
CA ASN A 90 2.06 -12.80 -4.81
C ASN A 90 0.99 -11.88 -5.44
N ARG A 91 -0.27 -12.34 -5.40
CA ARG A 91 -1.39 -11.67 -6.06
C ARG A 91 -1.86 -10.41 -5.35
N ASP A 92 -1.78 -10.36 -4.02
CA ASP A 92 -2.15 -9.17 -3.25
C ASP A 92 -1.17 -8.01 -3.52
N LEU A 93 0.13 -8.32 -3.66
CA LEU A 93 1.13 -7.34 -4.04
C LEU A 93 0.88 -6.81 -5.47
N ARG A 94 0.52 -7.70 -6.42
CA ARG A 94 0.14 -7.28 -7.78
C ARG A 94 -1.09 -6.37 -7.78
N VAL A 95 -2.10 -6.65 -6.94
CA VAL A 95 -3.26 -5.78 -6.76
C VAL A 95 -2.85 -4.42 -6.17
N ALA A 96 -1.95 -4.41 -5.19
CA ALA A 96 -1.43 -3.17 -4.61
C ALA A 96 -0.70 -2.31 -5.66
N VAL A 97 0.15 -2.90 -6.50
CA VAL A 97 0.82 -2.21 -7.62
C VAL A 97 -0.21 -1.66 -8.61
N ALA A 98 -1.23 -2.45 -8.98
CA ALA A 98 -2.28 -1.98 -9.89
C ALA A 98 -3.07 -0.79 -9.32
N ARG A 99 -3.31 -0.76 -7.99
CA ARG A 99 -3.94 0.39 -7.32
C ARG A 99 -3.08 1.65 -7.39
N VAL A 100 -1.76 1.52 -7.31
CA VAL A 100 -0.82 2.65 -7.50
C VAL A 100 -0.92 3.20 -8.92
N GLU A 101 -0.90 2.33 -9.93
CA GLU A 101 -1.05 2.75 -11.33
C GLU A 101 -2.41 3.39 -11.61
N GLN A 102 -3.48 2.86 -11.02
CA GLN A 102 -4.81 3.48 -11.10
C GLN A 102 -4.81 4.89 -10.49
N ALA A 103 -4.22 5.06 -9.30
CA ALA A 103 -4.13 6.37 -8.66
C ALA A 103 -3.28 7.35 -9.48
N ARG A 104 -2.18 6.86 -10.08
CA ARG A 104 -1.34 7.63 -11.00
C ARG A 104 -2.11 8.08 -12.25
N ALA A 105 -2.93 7.21 -12.83
CA ALA A 105 -3.77 7.55 -13.98
C ALA A 105 -4.81 8.63 -13.63
N VAL A 106 -5.46 8.50 -12.46
CA VAL A 106 -6.40 9.52 -11.95
C VAL A 106 -5.69 10.86 -11.73
N TYR A 107 -4.48 10.86 -11.18
CA TYR A 107 -3.65 12.06 -11.08
C TYR A 107 -3.32 12.66 -12.46
N GLY A 108 -3.05 11.83 -13.47
CA GLY A 108 -2.86 12.25 -14.85
C GLY A 108 -4.10 12.95 -15.43
N ILE A 109 -5.29 12.39 -15.23
CA ILE A 109 -6.57 13.00 -15.65
C ILE A 109 -6.76 14.36 -14.96
N ARG A 110 -6.57 14.44 -13.63
CA ARG A 110 -6.68 15.71 -12.89
C ARG A 110 -5.62 16.74 -13.27
N SER A 111 -4.46 16.27 -13.71
CA SER A 111 -3.42 17.15 -14.25
C SER A 111 -3.81 17.71 -15.62
N ALA A 112 -4.52 16.92 -16.45
CA ALA A 112 -5.02 17.34 -17.75
C ALA A 112 -6.11 18.42 -17.64
N ASP A 113 -6.94 18.39 -16.59
CA ASP A 113 -7.98 19.40 -16.31
C ASP A 113 -7.45 20.85 -16.22
N GLN A 114 -6.14 21.05 -16.02
CA GLN A 114 -5.51 22.39 -16.04
C GLN A 114 -5.40 22.98 -17.46
N TRP A 115 -5.49 22.15 -18.49
CA TRP A 115 -5.29 22.52 -19.87
C TRP A 115 -6.63 22.55 -20.61
N PRO A 116 -6.78 23.39 -21.65
CA PRO A 116 -7.98 23.38 -22.47
C PRO A 116 -8.12 22.05 -23.21
N THR A 117 -9.29 21.45 -23.12
CA THR A 117 -9.64 20.30 -23.98
C THR A 117 -10.02 20.85 -25.35
N ILE A 118 -9.48 20.26 -26.43
CA ILE A 118 -9.77 20.67 -27.80
C ILE A 118 -10.54 19.53 -28.47
N GLY A 119 -11.81 19.77 -28.78
CA GLY A 119 -12.68 18.83 -29.47
C GLY A 119 -13.06 19.29 -30.88
N ALA A 120 -13.66 18.38 -31.64
CA ALA A 120 -14.37 18.70 -32.87
C ALA A 120 -15.73 18.01 -32.82
N GLY A 121 -16.78 18.73 -33.18
CA GLY A 121 -18.17 18.29 -33.09
C GLY A 121 -18.95 18.62 -34.35
N ALA A 122 -19.98 17.82 -34.62
CA ALA A 122 -20.98 18.13 -35.62
C ALA A 122 -22.36 17.82 -35.06
N ALA A 123 -23.28 18.77 -35.18
CA ALA A 123 -24.64 18.66 -34.68
C ALA A 123 -25.65 18.92 -35.80
N TYR A 124 -26.76 18.17 -35.77
CA TYR A 124 -27.92 18.37 -36.63
C TYR A 124 -29.17 18.44 -35.76
N ALA A 125 -29.94 19.52 -35.90
CA ALA A 125 -31.22 19.68 -35.22
C ALA A 125 -32.31 20.04 -36.22
N ARG A 126 -33.47 19.38 -36.10
CA ARG A 126 -34.68 19.72 -36.84
C ARG A 126 -35.78 20.00 -35.83
N PHE A 127 -36.41 21.16 -35.96
CA PHE A 127 -37.46 21.58 -35.04
C PHE A 127 -38.64 22.16 -35.81
N ARG A 128 -39.82 22.07 -35.19
CA ARG A 128 -41.05 22.68 -35.72
C ARG A 128 -41.54 23.70 -34.71
N THR A 129 -41.64 24.95 -35.12
CA THR A 129 -42.25 26.01 -34.31
C THR A 129 -43.73 26.10 -34.69
N PRO A 130 -44.66 25.92 -33.74
CA PRO A 130 -46.09 26.09 -33.99
C PRO A 130 -46.44 27.49 -34.48
N GLY A 131 -47.49 27.61 -35.30
CA GLY A 131 -48.02 28.91 -35.72
C GLY A 131 -48.63 29.67 -34.53
N GLY A 132 -48.51 30.99 -34.52
CA GLY A 132 -48.98 31.87 -33.45
C GLY A 132 -47.94 32.20 -32.37
N PHE A 133 -46.73 31.63 -32.45
CA PHE A 133 -45.63 31.95 -31.53
C PHE A 133 -44.71 33.07 -32.08
N LEU A 134 -43.96 32.77 -33.16
CA LEU A 134 -43.07 33.75 -33.83
C LEU A 134 -43.56 34.13 -35.23
N THR A 135 -44.35 33.27 -35.88
CA THR A 135 -44.97 33.53 -37.18
C THR A 135 -46.39 32.96 -37.22
N PRO A 136 -47.30 33.47 -38.07
CA PRO A 136 -48.70 33.03 -38.12
C PRO A 136 -48.88 31.56 -38.54
N ALA A 137 -47.96 31.04 -39.36
CA ALA A 137 -47.98 29.67 -39.85
C ALA A 137 -46.91 28.81 -39.14
N PRO A 138 -47.09 27.49 -39.02
CA PRO A 138 -46.06 26.61 -38.48
C PRO A 138 -44.83 26.58 -39.41
N VAL A 139 -43.64 26.71 -38.82
CA VAL A 139 -42.36 26.70 -39.55
C VAL A 139 -41.56 25.46 -39.15
N ILE A 140 -40.97 24.78 -40.13
CA ILE A 140 -40.02 23.69 -39.92
C ILE A 140 -38.62 24.24 -40.20
N GLY A 141 -37.77 24.24 -39.19
CA GLY A 141 -36.38 24.66 -39.26
C GLY A 141 -35.42 23.47 -39.23
N GLN A 142 -34.25 23.66 -39.85
CA GLN A 142 -33.11 22.74 -39.76
C GLN A 142 -31.87 23.56 -39.40
N LEU A 143 -31.03 23.00 -38.52
CA LEU A 143 -29.76 23.57 -38.11
C LEU A 143 -28.68 22.50 -38.30
N TYR A 144 -27.62 22.86 -39.01
CA TYR A 144 -26.40 22.09 -39.17
C TYR A 144 -25.27 22.91 -38.57
N GLU A 145 -24.55 22.33 -37.61
CA GLU A 145 -23.45 23.00 -36.94
C GLU A 145 -22.22 22.09 -36.97
N VAL A 146 -21.07 22.63 -37.34
CA VAL A 146 -19.78 21.93 -37.29
C VAL A 146 -18.83 22.85 -36.54
N GLN A 147 -18.33 22.41 -35.40
CA GLN A 147 -17.34 23.15 -34.62
C GLN A 147 -15.99 22.42 -34.68
N LEU A 148 -14.97 23.16 -35.09
CA LEU A 148 -13.58 22.75 -34.97
C LEU A 148 -12.99 23.53 -33.79
N ALA A 149 -12.26 22.84 -32.91
CA ALA A 149 -11.72 23.40 -31.68
C ALA A 149 -12.80 23.87 -30.69
N GLU A 150 -13.76 23.00 -30.37
CA GLU A 150 -14.60 23.20 -29.19
C GLU A 150 -13.70 23.14 -27.95
N THR A 151 -13.50 24.29 -27.30
CA THR A 151 -12.72 24.40 -26.08
C THR A 151 -13.61 24.60 -24.87
N GLN A 152 -13.69 23.58 -24.01
CA GLN A 152 -14.28 23.71 -22.68
C GLN A 152 -13.12 23.79 -21.68
N TRP A 153 -12.88 24.98 -21.15
CA TRP A 153 -11.78 25.25 -20.22
C TRP A 153 -12.19 26.29 -19.19
N GLU A 154 -11.91 25.99 -17.92
CA GLU A 154 -12.12 26.90 -16.80
C GLU A 154 -10.79 27.57 -16.45
N ILE A 155 -10.79 28.90 -16.37
CA ILE A 155 -9.63 29.65 -15.88
C ILE A 155 -9.62 29.55 -14.34
N ASP A 156 -8.60 28.87 -13.80
CA ASP A 156 -8.49 28.55 -12.37
C ASP A 156 -7.98 29.72 -11.50
N PHE A 157 -8.79 30.76 -11.37
CA PHE A 157 -8.46 31.92 -10.52
C PHE A 157 -8.37 31.56 -9.03
N TRP A 158 -9.25 30.68 -8.54
CA TRP A 158 -9.42 30.37 -7.11
C TRP A 158 -8.63 29.13 -6.65
N GLY A 159 -7.87 28.50 -7.55
CA GLY A 159 -7.07 27.32 -7.26
C GLY A 159 -7.87 26.02 -7.13
N ARG A 160 -9.13 25.97 -7.57
CA ARG A 160 -9.99 24.78 -7.51
C ARG A 160 -9.35 23.61 -8.27
N VAL A 161 -8.91 23.84 -9.52
CA VAL A 161 -8.33 22.79 -10.37
C VAL A 161 -6.95 22.38 -9.82
N ARG A 162 -6.12 23.35 -9.43
CA ARG A 162 -4.83 23.07 -8.77
C ARG A 162 -4.97 22.25 -7.49
N ASN A 163 -5.95 22.57 -6.64
CA ASN A 163 -6.20 21.83 -5.41
C ASN A 163 -6.74 20.42 -5.66
N LEU A 164 -7.55 20.21 -6.71
CA LEU A 164 -7.98 18.86 -7.11
C LEU A 164 -6.83 18.00 -7.65
N LYS A 165 -5.92 18.61 -8.41
CA LYS A 165 -4.68 17.97 -8.86
C LYS A 165 -3.80 17.59 -7.67
N GLU A 166 -3.59 18.51 -6.72
CA GLU A 166 -2.82 18.26 -5.50
C GLU A 166 -3.45 17.14 -4.66
N ALA A 167 -4.76 17.17 -4.46
CA ALA A 167 -5.47 16.09 -3.77
C ALA A 167 -5.30 14.73 -4.46
N ALA A 168 -5.28 14.70 -5.79
CA ALA A 168 -5.02 13.47 -6.54
C ALA A 168 -3.56 13.01 -6.41
N LEU A 169 -2.59 13.94 -6.34
CA LEU A 169 -1.18 13.64 -6.08
C LEU A 169 -1.02 12.99 -4.70
N GLN A 170 -1.62 13.58 -3.66
CA GLN A 170 -1.55 13.04 -2.31
C GLN A 170 -2.20 11.65 -2.20
N ARG A 171 -3.29 11.40 -2.93
CA ARG A 171 -3.88 10.05 -3.03
C ARG A 171 -2.95 9.04 -3.72
N TYR A 172 -2.24 9.46 -4.77
CA TYR A 172 -1.22 8.63 -5.41
C TYR A 172 -0.07 8.31 -4.46
N LEU A 173 0.48 9.31 -3.75
CA LEU A 173 1.54 9.10 -2.76
C LEU A 173 1.10 8.20 -1.60
N ALA A 174 -0.14 8.37 -1.13
CA ALA A 174 -0.75 7.49 -0.12
C ALA A 174 -0.88 6.05 -0.63
N SER A 175 -1.24 5.86 -1.91
CA SER A 175 -1.32 4.53 -2.50
C SER A 175 0.06 3.84 -2.61
N ASP A 176 1.13 4.60 -2.89
CA ASP A 176 2.50 4.06 -2.88
C ASP A 176 2.95 3.69 -1.46
N ALA A 177 2.60 4.50 -0.45
CA ALA A 177 2.84 4.15 0.94
C ALA A 177 2.08 2.88 1.35
N ALA A 178 0.82 2.72 0.90
CA ALA A 178 0.05 1.50 1.14
C ALA A 178 0.67 0.27 0.45
N ARG A 179 1.21 0.42 -0.77
CA ARG A 179 1.97 -0.65 -1.44
C ARG A 179 3.16 -1.10 -0.59
N ARG A 180 3.95 -0.17 -0.05
CA ARG A 180 5.07 -0.49 0.85
C ARG A 180 4.63 -1.27 2.09
N ALA A 181 3.50 -0.89 2.69
CA ALA A 181 2.93 -1.61 3.83
C ALA A 181 2.51 -3.05 3.46
N VAL A 182 1.88 -3.25 2.30
CA VAL A 182 1.55 -4.59 1.77
C VAL A 182 2.82 -5.40 1.52
N THR A 183 3.86 -4.82 0.94
CA THR A 183 5.16 -5.47 0.75
C THR A 183 5.72 -5.98 2.08
N LEU A 184 5.72 -5.13 3.12
CA LEU A 184 6.18 -5.54 4.45
C LEU A 184 5.32 -6.67 5.03
N SER A 185 4.00 -6.60 4.91
CA SER A 185 3.10 -7.67 5.35
C SER A 185 3.35 -9.00 4.64
N VAL A 186 3.64 -8.98 3.33
CA VAL A 186 3.99 -10.19 2.57
C VAL A 186 5.31 -10.78 3.06
N VAL A 187 6.35 -9.95 3.22
CA VAL A 187 7.65 -10.40 3.74
C VAL A 187 7.49 -11.05 5.12
N THR A 188 6.82 -10.38 6.05
CA THR A 188 6.57 -10.90 7.41
C THR A 188 5.69 -12.14 7.40
N GLY A 189 4.66 -12.18 6.54
CA GLY A 189 3.78 -13.34 6.40
C GLY A 189 4.52 -14.58 5.92
N VAL A 190 5.38 -14.45 4.91
CA VAL A 190 6.22 -15.55 4.40
C VAL A 190 7.19 -16.02 5.47
N ALA A 191 7.86 -15.11 6.18
CA ALA A 191 8.77 -15.46 7.27
C ALA A 191 8.07 -16.25 8.37
N ASN A 192 6.90 -15.80 8.85
CA ASN A 192 6.14 -16.49 9.89
C ASN A 192 5.66 -17.87 9.44
N ALA A 193 5.16 -17.98 8.20
CA ALA A 193 4.70 -19.26 7.64
C ALA A 193 5.86 -20.25 7.48
N TYR A 194 7.03 -19.79 7.03
CA TYR A 194 8.24 -20.60 6.94
C TYR A 194 8.68 -21.12 8.32
N LEU A 195 8.77 -20.24 9.32
CA LEU A 195 9.19 -20.63 10.67
C LEU A 195 8.21 -21.59 11.34
N THR A 196 6.90 -21.42 11.08
CA THR A 196 5.87 -22.37 11.53
C THR A 196 6.06 -23.74 10.89
N LEU A 197 6.41 -23.79 9.61
CA LEU A 197 6.68 -25.05 8.93
C LEU A 197 7.92 -25.76 9.50
N CYS A 198 9.00 -25.02 9.76
CA CYS A 198 10.20 -25.55 10.43
C CYS A 198 9.88 -26.11 11.83
N GLU A 199 9.11 -25.36 12.61
CA GLU A 199 8.69 -25.77 13.96
C GLU A 199 7.86 -27.07 13.94
N ILE A 200 6.94 -27.22 12.99
CA ILE A 200 6.18 -28.45 12.80
C ILE A 200 7.10 -29.61 12.40
N ASP A 201 8.07 -29.37 11.52
CA ASP A 201 9.04 -30.39 11.09
C ASP A 201 9.90 -30.92 12.24
N GLU A 202 10.32 -30.04 13.16
CA GLU A 202 11.01 -30.44 14.39
C GLU A 202 10.12 -31.24 15.34
N ARG A 203 8.87 -30.81 15.52
CA ARG A 203 7.89 -31.57 16.31
C ARG A 203 7.65 -32.97 15.73
N ILE A 204 7.61 -33.09 14.40
CA ILE A 204 7.51 -34.38 13.72
C ILE A 204 8.74 -35.25 14.03
N ALA A 205 9.94 -34.69 13.94
CA ALA A 205 11.19 -35.41 14.23
C ALA A 205 11.21 -35.91 15.69
N LEU A 206 10.86 -35.04 16.64
CA LEU A 206 10.76 -35.40 18.06
C LEU A 206 9.70 -36.47 18.32
N THR A 207 8.55 -36.36 17.67
CA THR A 207 7.46 -37.34 17.81
C THR A 207 7.86 -38.70 17.25
N ARG A 208 8.60 -38.75 16.13
CA ARG A 208 9.14 -40.01 15.58
C ARG A 208 10.08 -40.68 16.58
N ALA A 209 11.03 -39.94 17.15
CA ALA A 209 11.92 -40.47 18.19
C ALA A 209 11.16 -40.96 19.44
N THR A 210 10.09 -40.27 19.80
CA THR A 210 9.19 -40.67 20.90
C THR A 210 8.48 -41.98 20.56
N ILE A 211 7.90 -42.12 19.37
CA ILE A 211 7.23 -43.35 18.91
C ILE A 211 8.19 -44.53 18.98
N ASP A 212 9.43 -44.38 18.50
CA ASP A 212 10.42 -45.44 18.52
C ASP A 212 10.78 -45.87 19.96
N THR A 213 10.98 -44.91 20.85
CA THR A 213 11.23 -45.18 22.28
C THR A 213 10.04 -45.87 22.96
N ARG A 214 8.81 -45.46 22.63
CA ARG A 214 7.58 -46.08 23.16
C ARG A 214 7.37 -47.49 22.61
N ARG A 215 7.71 -47.73 21.34
CA ARG A 215 7.65 -49.06 20.71
C ARG A 215 8.60 -50.04 21.40
N GLU A 216 9.82 -49.60 21.70
CA GLU A 216 10.79 -50.41 22.44
C GLU A 216 10.35 -50.65 23.89
N SER A 217 9.82 -49.63 24.57
CA SER A 217 9.25 -49.79 25.92
C SER A 217 8.13 -50.83 25.93
N LEU A 218 7.21 -50.76 24.96
CA LEU A 218 6.12 -51.73 24.83
C LEU A 218 6.64 -53.15 24.58
N ARG A 219 7.71 -53.32 23.79
CA ARG A 219 8.37 -54.62 23.59
C ARG A 219 8.86 -55.20 24.91
N ILE A 220 9.53 -54.40 25.75
CA ILE A 220 10.02 -54.82 27.06
C ILE A 220 8.85 -55.19 28.00
N PHE A 221 7.78 -54.38 28.03
CA PHE A 221 6.61 -54.66 28.86
C PHE A 221 5.89 -55.95 28.42
N ARG A 222 5.77 -56.20 27.12
CA ARG A 222 5.21 -57.47 26.60
C ARG A 222 6.01 -58.68 27.07
N LEU A 223 7.34 -58.61 27.03
CA LEU A 223 8.21 -59.69 27.51
C LEU A 223 8.07 -59.92 29.02
N ARG A 224 8.06 -58.84 29.82
CA ARG A 224 7.89 -58.94 31.28
C ARG A 224 6.50 -59.46 31.67
N HIS A 225 5.46 -59.10 30.94
CA HIS A 225 4.10 -59.60 31.18
C HIS A 225 4.00 -61.09 30.86
N ALA A 226 4.58 -61.53 29.73
CA ALA A 226 4.64 -62.95 29.35
C ALA A 226 5.40 -63.80 30.39
N ALA A 227 6.41 -63.22 31.05
CA ALA A 227 7.12 -63.83 32.16
C ALA A 227 6.38 -63.74 33.52
N GLY A 228 5.19 -63.14 33.57
CA GLY A 228 4.40 -62.96 34.80
C GLY A 228 4.93 -61.89 35.76
N ALA A 229 5.89 -61.07 35.34
CA ALA A 229 6.59 -60.09 36.20
C ALA A 229 5.90 -58.72 36.33
N ILE A 230 4.88 -58.44 35.50
CA ILE A 230 4.07 -57.21 35.55
C ILE A 230 2.59 -57.52 35.31
N SER A 231 1.72 -56.60 35.74
CA SER A 231 0.27 -56.75 35.57
C SER A 231 -0.18 -56.45 34.12
N ARG A 232 -1.40 -56.90 33.76
CA ARG A 232 -2.03 -56.52 32.49
C ARG A 232 -2.31 -55.02 32.41
N LEU A 233 -2.55 -54.37 33.56
CA LEU A 233 -2.75 -52.92 33.63
C LEU A 233 -1.50 -52.18 33.13
N ASP A 234 -0.32 -52.57 33.61
CA ASP A 234 0.95 -51.94 33.22
C ASP A 234 1.24 -52.10 31.72
N LEU A 235 0.95 -53.28 31.15
CA LEU A 235 1.06 -53.50 29.70
C LEU A 235 0.10 -52.58 28.92
N THR A 236 -1.16 -52.52 29.35
CA THR A 236 -2.19 -51.69 28.69
C THR A 236 -1.83 -50.21 28.74
N GLN A 237 -1.27 -49.73 29.87
CA GLN A 237 -0.78 -48.35 29.98
C GLN A 237 0.32 -48.05 28.96
N SER A 238 1.28 -48.97 28.78
CA SER A 238 2.33 -48.81 27.75
C SER A 238 1.78 -48.80 26.33
N GLU A 239 0.74 -49.60 26.04
CA GLU A 239 0.06 -49.61 24.73
C GLU A 239 -0.63 -48.28 24.46
N ILE A 240 -1.35 -47.73 25.44
CA ILE A 240 -2.01 -46.43 25.34
C ILE A 240 -0.99 -45.33 25.03
N LEU A 241 0.16 -45.31 25.71
CA LEU A 241 1.21 -44.30 25.48
C LEU A 241 1.78 -44.36 24.05
N LEU A 242 1.95 -45.56 23.47
CA LEU A 242 2.37 -45.70 22.08
C LEU A 242 1.29 -45.18 21.13
N GLN A 243 0.02 -45.58 21.33
CA GLN A 243 -1.09 -45.13 20.49
C GLN A 243 -1.29 -43.61 20.54
N GLN A 244 -1.10 -42.99 21.71
CA GLN A 244 -1.13 -41.53 21.85
C GLN A 244 -0.02 -40.85 21.03
N ALA A 245 1.21 -41.37 21.09
CA ALA A 245 2.33 -40.84 20.32
C ALA A 245 2.12 -41.00 18.79
N GLU A 246 1.62 -42.16 18.35
CA GLU A 246 1.30 -42.42 16.94
C GLU A 246 0.19 -41.50 16.43
N SER A 247 -0.87 -41.29 17.22
CA SER A 247 -1.95 -40.34 16.91
C SER A 247 -1.43 -38.90 16.75
N LEU A 248 -0.57 -38.45 17.68
CA LEU A 248 0.08 -37.13 17.58
C LEU A 248 0.92 -37.01 16.31
N GLY A 249 1.65 -38.07 15.94
CA GLY A 249 2.44 -38.10 14.71
C GLY A 249 1.59 -37.86 13.45
N VAL A 250 0.41 -38.49 13.37
CA VAL A 250 -0.52 -38.28 12.24
C VAL A 250 -1.07 -36.86 12.24
N GLN A 251 -1.44 -36.32 13.39
CA GLN A 251 -1.95 -34.94 13.50
C GLN A 251 -0.92 -33.91 13.04
N LEU A 252 0.35 -34.08 13.42
CA LEU A 252 1.43 -33.20 13.00
C LEU A 252 1.70 -33.27 11.49
N GLN A 253 1.58 -34.44 10.86
CA GLN A 253 1.69 -34.55 9.39
C GLN A 253 0.58 -33.77 8.68
N GLN A 254 -0.65 -33.83 9.18
CA GLN A 254 -1.75 -33.04 8.63
C GLN A 254 -1.54 -31.54 8.84
N ALA A 255 -1.05 -31.13 10.02
CA ALA A 255 -0.71 -29.74 10.29
C ALA A 255 0.39 -29.23 9.35
N ARG A 256 1.41 -30.05 9.07
CA ARG A 256 2.48 -29.73 8.13
C ARG A 256 1.95 -29.48 6.71
N ALA A 257 1.07 -30.37 6.21
CA ALA A 257 0.46 -30.20 4.90
C ALA A 257 -0.32 -28.87 4.81
N THR A 258 -1.10 -28.56 5.85
CA THR A 258 -1.88 -27.31 5.91
C THR A 258 -0.96 -26.07 5.95
N ALA A 259 0.13 -26.12 6.71
CA ALA A 259 1.11 -25.03 6.77
C ALA A 259 1.84 -24.84 5.43
N ALA A 260 2.17 -25.93 4.73
CA ALA A 260 2.77 -25.88 3.41
C ALA A 260 1.82 -25.24 2.37
N ASP A 261 0.53 -25.58 2.41
CA ASP A 261 -0.48 -24.97 1.55
C ASP A 261 -0.65 -23.46 1.82
N ALA A 262 -0.62 -23.06 3.09
CA ALA A 262 -0.67 -21.65 3.48
C ALA A 262 0.56 -20.88 2.98
N LEU A 263 1.76 -21.47 3.08
CA LEU A 263 2.98 -20.89 2.54
C LEU A 263 2.91 -20.77 1.01
N ALA A 264 2.37 -21.79 0.32
CA ALA A 264 2.18 -21.77 -1.13
C ALA A 264 1.26 -20.63 -1.59
N LEU A 265 0.19 -20.37 -0.84
CA LEU A 265 -0.71 -19.27 -1.10
C LEU A 265 0.00 -17.90 -0.99
N LEU A 266 0.83 -17.72 0.04
CA LEU A 266 1.58 -16.48 0.26
C LEU A 266 2.68 -16.26 -0.80
N VAL A 267 3.36 -17.33 -1.20
CA VAL A 267 4.37 -17.26 -2.27
C VAL A 267 3.72 -17.03 -3.63
N GLY A 268 2.49 -17.49 -3.84
CA GLY A 268 1.76 -17.37 -5.10
C GLY A 268 2.09 -18.47 -6.12
N ALA A 269 2.84 -19.49 -5.70
CA ALA A 269 3.18 -20.69 -6.45
C ALA A 269 3.45 -21.85 -5.47
N PRO A 270 3.34 -23.12 -5.91
CA PRO A 270 3.77 -24.26 -5.10
C PRO A 270 5.26 -24.08 -4.76
N PRO A 271 5.62 -23.94 -3.48
CA PRO A 271 6.99 -23.68 -3.10
C PRO A 271 7.80 -24.95 -3.39
N ALA A 272 8.99 -24.78 -3.96
CA ALA A 272 9.95 -25.86 -4.15
C ALA A 272 10.58 -26.23 -2.79
N LEU A 273 9.75 -26.74 -1.89
CA LEU A 273 10.20 -27.30 -0.62
C LEU A 273 10.77 -28.67 -0.95
N ALA A 274 12.03 -28.90 -0.60
CA ALA A 274 12.57 -30.25 -0.62
C ALA A 274 11.73 -31.13 0.34
N ASP A 275 11.57 -32.42 0.01
CA ASP A 275 10.96 -33.40 0.92
C ASP A 275 11.74 -33.55 2.25
N THR A 276 12.95 -32.98 2.30
CA THR A 276 13.78 -32.93 3.49
C THR A 276 13.14 -32.03 4.56
N PRO A 277 13.01 -32.50 5.82
CA PRO A 277 12.54 -31.69 6.93
C PRO A 277 13.31 -30.38 7.02
N LEU A 278 12.59 -29.28 7.20
CA LEU A 278 13.17 -27.98 7.49
C LEU A 278 13.52 -27.95 8.98
N ALA A 279 14.81 -27.98 9.31
CA ALA A 279 15.25 -27.71 10.68
C ALA A 279 15.51 -26.21 10.82
N LEU A 280 15.16 -25.62 11.97
CA LEU A 280 15.71 -24.32 12.32
C LEU A 280 17.21 -24.49 12.57
N ASP A 281 18.01 -23.77 11.80
CA ASP A 281 19.37 -23.48 12.21
C ASP A 281 19.31 -22.22 13.08
N ASP A 282 19.42 -22.38 14.40
CA ASP A 282 19.35 -21.28 15.37
C ASP A 282 20.37 -20.16 15.06
N GLY A 283 21.48 -20.47 14.36
CA GLY A 283 22.46 -19.49 13.91
C GLY A 283 22.13 -18.80 12.58
N ALA A 284 21.10 -19.28 11.86
CA ALA A 284 20.72 -18.79 10.53
C ALA A 284 19.36 -18.07 10.49
N VAL A 285 18.63 -17.96 11.59
CA VAL A 285 17.34 -17.26 11.60
C VAL A 285 17.45 -15.79 12.01
N LEU A 286 18.39 -15.43 12.88
CA LEU A 286 18.58 -14.05 13.34
C LEU A 286 20.07 -13.65 13.31
N PRO A 287 20.40 -12.41 12.90
CA PRO A 287 21.75 -11.90 13.05
C PRO A 287 22.12 -11.83 14.54
N SER A 288 23.33 -12.29 14.86
CA SER A 288 23.94 -12.19 16.20
C SER A 288 24.17 -10.75 16.64
#